data_AF-A0A8M1KUK8-F1
#
_entry.id   AF-A0A8M1KUK8-F1
#
_cell.length_a   1.000
_cell.length_b   1.000
_cell.length_c   1.000
_cell.angle_alpha   90.00
_cell.angle_beta   90.00
_cell.angle_gamma   90.00
#
_symmetry.space_group_name_H-M   'P 1'
#
loop_
_entity.id
_entity.type
_entity.pdbx_description
1 polymer ?
#
loop_
_entity_poly.entity_id
_entity_poly.type
_entity_poly.pdbx_seq_one_letter_code
_entity_poly.pdbx_strand_id
1 'polypeptide(L)'
;MVAYKVTVTTGDLLLDGTRDHVFIILYGTEGKSERKKLNDAPELGSGVEKQYNVECPASLGKVIMIGLDKEAYLFLPDDDLFCVMVKVETPENETLHFPCYSWVMERQLLLVREGKAMTRKNDTIPALLEHRLKELEVRKQQYEWKELVEGLPHCLALDNTEALPAEVRFSLDKRMDFLLTAKTTIAELKIKFLANSRKPWGKLEDIAQVFWFNKTKTSDYVRQHWKEDEFFGYQLLNGANPMMIQQCQELPQKFAVTADMVQPFLEGSVLPVELQV
;
A
#
# COMPACT_ATOMS: atom_id res chain seq x y z
N MET A 1 33.97 -3.59 -27.87
CA MET A 1 33.14 -3.19 -26.73
C MET A 1 31.69 -3.27 -27.15
N VAL A 2 30.85 -3.80 -26.28
CA VAL A 2 29.41 -4.00 -26.47
C VAL A 2 28.69 -3.04 -25.55
N ALA A 3 27.80 -2.21 -26.08
CA ALA A 3 27.12 -1.16 -25.32
C ALA A 3 25.66 -1.55 -25.05
N TYR A 4 25.24 -1.39 -23.80
CA TYR A 4 23.86 -1.54 -23.35
C TYR A 4 23.37 -0.16 -22.90
N LYS A 5 22.18 0.27 -23.37
CA LYS A 5 21.59 1.51 -22.87
C LYS A 5 20.67 1.18 -21.71
N VAL A 6 20.92 1.78 -20.56
CA VAL A 6 20.19 1.56 -19.33
C VAL A 6 19.39 2.80 -19.01
N THR A 7 18.08 2.69 -18.98
CA THR A 7 17.18 3.77 -18.57
C THR A 7 16.64 3.48 -17.17
N VAL A 8 16.91 4.36 -16.22
CA VAL A 8 16.42 4.26 -14.82
C VAL A 8 15.29 5.24 -14.62
N THR A 9 14.20 4.77 -14.03
CA THR A 9 13.03 5.56 -13.64
C THR A 9 12.92 5.60 -12.12
N THR A 10 12.87 6.80 -11.54
CA THR A 10 12.70 7.03 -10.09
C THR A 10 11.24 7.30 -9.72
N GLY A 11 10.89 7.08 -8.45
CA GLY A 11 9.56 7.40 -7.92
C GLY A 11 9.27 8.90 -7.91
N ASP A 12 8.00 9.28 -7.98
CA ASP A 12 7.54 10.66 -8.11
C ASP A 12 7.16 11.33 -6.77
N LEU A 13 7.27 10.61 -5.65
CA LEU A 13 6.95 11.15 -4.34
C LEU A 13 8.13 11.93 -3.74
N LEU A 14 7.83 12.66 -2.67
CA LEU A 14 8.83 13.43 -1.94
C LEU A 14 9.90 12.50 -1.36
N LEU A 15 11.17 12.77 -1.68
CA LEU A 15 12.36 11.99 -1.29
C LEU A 15 12.48 10.60 -1.93
N ASP A 16 11.76 10.33 -3.03
CA ASP A 16 12.00 9.12 -3.83
C ASP A 16 13.29 9.16 -4.65
N GLY A 17 13.85 10.37 -4.87
CA GLY A 17 15.14 10.57 -5.53
C GLY A 17 16.32 10.58 -4.56
N THR A 18 17.53 10.49 -5.12
CA THR A 18 18.79 10.44 -4.37
C THR A 18 19.83 11.41 -4.92
N ARG A 19 20.73 11.85 -4.04
CA ARG A 19 21.95 12.59 -4.39
C ARG A 19 23.20 11.72 -4.28
N ASP A 20 23.04 10.51 -3.73
CA ASP A 20 24.09 9.51 -3.60
C ASP A 20 24.53 8.94 -4.95
N HIS A 21 25.66 8.25 -4.95
CA HIS A 21 26.16 7.57 -6.13
C HIS A 21 25.45 6.24 -6.31
N VAL A 22 24.77 6.08 -7.44
CA VAL A 22 24.03 4.88 -7.81
C VAL A 22 24.86 4.10 -8.82
N PHE A 23 24.95 2.79 -8.62
CA PHE A 23 25.67 1.91 -9.51
C PHE A 23 24.78 0.79 -10.02
N ILE A 24 25.10 0.31 -11.21
CA ILE A 24 24.43 -0.83 -11.82
C ILE A 24 25.43 -1.93 -12.17
N ILE A 25 24.98 -3.17 -12.07
CA ILE A 25 25.63 -4.37 -12.59
C ILE A 25 24.61 -5.10 -13.47
N LEU A 26 24.94 -5.40 -14.71
CA LEU A 26 24.14 -6.24 -15.60
C LEU A 26 24.58 -7.69 -15.46
N TYR A 27 23.65 -8.61 -15.22
CA TYR A 27 23.91 -10.04 -15.15
C TYR A 27 23.31 -10.74 -16.36
N GLY A 28 24.17 -11.32 -17.18
CA GLY A 28 23.78 -12.12 -18.32
C GLY A 28 24.11 -13.60 -18.15
N THR A 29 23.76 -14.37 -19.17
CA THR A 29 23.97 -15.83 -19.23
C THR A 29 25.42 -16.21 -19.48
N GLU A 30 26.22 -15.32 -20.07
CA GLU A 30 27.63 -15.55 -20.42
C GLU A 30 28.59 -14.76 -19.54
N GLY A 31 28.09 -13.89 -18.66
CA GLY A 31 28.93 -13.08 -17.78
C GLY A 31 28.15 -11.97 -17.08
N LYS A 32 28.87 -11.06 -16.44
CA LYS A 32 28.32 -9.85 -15.83
C LYS A 32 29.13 -8.62 -16.25
N SER A 33 28.50 -7.46 -16.27
CA SER A 33 29.22 -6.20 -16.45
C SER A 33 30.08 -5.89 -15.22
N GLU A 34 31.04 -4.99 -15.39
CA GLU A 34 31.63 -4.27 -14.27
C GLU A 34 30.57 -3.43 -13.54
N ARG A 35 30.86 -3.08 -12.29
CA ARG A 35 30.04 -2.15 -11.51
C ARG A 35 30.19 -0.75 -12.11
N LYS A 36 29.13 -0.25 -12.74
CA LYS A 36 29.11 1.02 -13.45
C LYS A 36 28.37 2.08 -12.65
N LYS A 37 29.04 3.18 -12.34
CA LYS A 37 28.43 4.38 -11.77
C LYS A 37 27.50 5.02 -12.81
N LEU A 38 26.28 5.37 -12.39
CA LEU A 38 25.26 5.96 -13.25
C LEU A 38 25.29 7.49 -13.22
N ASN A 39 25.39 8.12 -12.05
CA ASN A 39 25.22 9.56 -11.89
C ASN A 39 26.47 10.25 -11.31
N ASP A 40 26.93 11.33 -11.93
CA ASP A 40 28.04 12.15 -11.39
C ASP A 40 27.58 13.37 -10.57
N ALA A 41 26.30 13.74 -10.67
CA ALA A 41 25.65 14.83 -9.94
C ALA A 41 24.22 14.38 -9.53
N PRO A 42 23.40 15.17 -8.81
CA PRO A 42 22.06 14.75 -8.38
C PRO A 42 21.07 14.75 -9.57
N GLU A 43 21.29 13.83 -10.50
CA GLU A 43 20.51 13.64 -11.73
C GLU A 43 19.33 12.68 -11.53
N LEU A 44 19.37 11.88 -10.46
CA LEU A 44 18.34 10.91 -10.09
C LEU A 44 17.41 11.49 -8.99
N GLY A 45 16.85 12.67 -9.26
CA GLY A 45 15.80 13.26 -8.43
C GLY A 45 14.47 12.50 -8.52
N SER A 46 13.47 12.89 -7.74
CA SER A 46 12.13 12.30 -7.82
C SER A 46 11.46 12.56 -9.19
N GLY A 47 10.79 11.56 -9.75
CA GLY A 47 9.98 11.63 -10.96
C GLY A 47 10.80 11.71 -12.25
N VAL A 48 12.03 11.22 -12.22
CA VAL A 48 12.99 11.36 -13.31
C VAL A 48 13.16 10.04 -14.06
N GLU A 49 13.27 10.13 -15.39
CA GLU A 49 13.73 9.04 -16.25
C GLU A 49 15.05 9.46 -16.92
N LYS A 50 16.12 8.67 -16.72
CA LYS A 50 17.47 8.97 -17.24
C LYS A 50 18.11 7.76 -17.88
N GLN A 51 18.77 8.00 -19.02
CA GLN A 51 19.47 6.98 -19.79
C GLN A 51 20.99 7.09 -19.62
N TYR A 52 21.64 5.94 -19.50
CA TYR A 52 23.07 5.76 -19.29
C TYR A 52 23.61 4.69 -20.24
N ASN A 53 24.89 4.79 -20.61
CA ASN A 53 25.57 3.78 -21.42
C ASN A 53 26.46 2.90 -20.53
N VAL A 54 26.24 1.59 -20.60
CA VAL A 54 27.04 0.56 -19.94
C VAL A 54 27.84 -0.20 -20.99
N GLU A 55 29.14 0.04 -21.02
CA GLU A 55 30.06 -0.60 -21.97
C GLU A 55 30.70 -1.84 -21.36
N CYS A 56 30.64 -2.95 -22.09
CA CYS A 56 31.22 -4.24 -21.70
C CYS A 56 32.31 -4.66 -22.70
N PRO A 57 33.40 -5.35 -22.26
CA PRO A 57 34.42 -5.85 -23.17
C PRO A 57 33.89 -6.89 -24.17
N ALA A 58 32.96 -7.73 -23.72
CA ALA A 58 32.30 -8.79 -24.49
C ALA A 58 30.77 -8.75 -24.27
N SER A 59 30.03 -9.52 -25.09
CA SER A 59 28.59 -9.70 -24.88
C SER A 59 28.33 -10.43 -23.56
N LEU A 60 27.23 -10.07 -22.89
CA LEU A 60 26.76 -10.75 -21.67
C LEU A 60 25.85 -11.95 -22.00
N GLY A 61 25.62 -12.23 -23.28
CA GLY A 61 24.54 -13.10 -23.74
C GLY A 61 23.18 -12.50 -23.38
N LYS A 62 22.20 -13.35 -23.09
CA LYS A 62 20.89 -12.88 -22.59
C LYS A 62 21.02 -12.27 -21.21
N VAL A 63 20.69 -10.99 -21.05
CA VAL A 63 20.59 -10.33 -19.74
C VAL A 63 19.37 -10.87 -19.00
N ILE A 64 19.57 -11.29 -17.75
CA ILE A 64 18.57 -12.00 -16.95
C ILE A 64 18.23 -11.29 -15.63
N MET A 65 19.16 -10.50 -15.10
CA MET A 65 19.00 -9.73 -13.88
C MET A 65 19.84 -8.45 -13.96
N ILE A 66 19.48 -7.49 -13.12
CA ILE A 66 20.30 -6.33 -12.80
C ILE A 66 20.58 -6.30 -11.30
N GLY A 67 21.67 -5.66 -10.92
CA GLY A 67 21.97 -5.29 -9.54
C GLY A 67 22.08 -3.78 -9.43
N LEU A 68 21.37 -3.20 -8.47
CA LEU A 68 21.46 -1.79 -8.11
C LEU A 68 22.00 -1.69 -6.69
N ASP A 69 22.98 -0.83 -6.47
CA ASP A 69 23.42 -0.44 -5.14
C ASP A 69 23.69 1.07 -5.12
N LYS A 70 23.90 1.61 -3.92
CA LYS A 70 24.29 3.01 -3.74
C LYS A 70 25.38 3.18 -2.69
N GLU A 71 26.14 4.26 -2.85
CA GLU A 71 27.14 4.75 -1.90
C GLU A 71 26.91 6.22 -1.61
N ALA A 72 27.01 6.59 -0.33
CA ALA A 72 26.79 7.95 0.13
C ALA A 72 27.68 8.97 -0.59
N TYR A 73 27.11 10.10 -1.01
CA TYR A 73 27.86 11.21 -1.56
C TYR A 73 28.52 12.05 -0.45
N LEU A 74 29.83 11.90 -0.27
CA LEU A 74 30.64 12.65 0.71
C LEU A 74 30.15 12.43 2.16
N PHE A 75 30.00 13.51 2.93
CA PHE A 75 29.59 13.52 4.34
C PHE A 75 28.12 13.91 4.53
N LEU A 76 27.32 13.88 3.46
CA LEU A 76 25.90 14.20 3.55
C LEU A 76 25.13 13.06 4.23
N PRO A 77 23.99 13.37 4.87
CA PRO A 77 23.06 12.33 5.32
C PRO A 77 22.61 11.49 4.13
N ASP A 78 22.63 10.17 4.31
CA ASP A 78 22.19 9.17 3.35
C ASP A 78 20.75 9.45 2.88
N ASP A 79 20.51 9.41 1.56
CA ASP A 79 19.17 9.46 1.00
C ASP A 79 18.88 8.19 0.19
N ASP A 80 17.80 7.49 0.54
CA ASP A 80 17.41 6.28 -0.16
C ASP A 80 16.82 6.62 -1.53
N LEU A 81 17.04 5.74 -2.52
CA LEU A 81 16.46 5.90 -3.86
C LEU A 81 15.30 4.94 -4.04
N PHE A 82 14.11 5.45 -4.34
CA PHE A 82 13.01 4.61 -4.79
C PHE A 82 13.11 4.39 -6.31
N CYS A 83 13.53 3.18 -6.70
CA CYS A 83 13.62 2.80 -8.11
C CYS A 83 12.30 2.15 -8.55
N VAL A 84 11.67 2.73 -9.57
CA VAL A 84 10.41 2.22 -10.15
C VAL A 84 10.72 1.11 -11.16
N MET A 85 11.59 1.41 -12.12
CA MET A 85 11.90 0.52 -13.23
C MET A 85 13.29 0.80 -13.77
N VAL A 86 13.93 -0.24 -14.28
CA VAL A 86 15.08 -0.13 -15.16
C VAL A 86 14.76 -0.79 -16.49
N LYS A 87 15.06 -0.12 -17.60
CA LYS A 87 14.97 -0.66 -18.95
C LYS A 87 16.39 -0.85 -19.49
N VAL A 88 16.66 -1.98 -20.12
CA VAL A 88 17.95 -2.26 -20.74
C VAL A 88 17.74 -2.53 -22.23
N GLU A 89 18.20 -1.62 -23.07
CA GLU A 89 18.30 -1.83 -24.51
C GLU A 89 19.60 -2.59 -24.80
N THR A 90 19.46 -3.77 -25.38
CA THR A 90 20.56 -4.65 -25.79
C THR A 90 21.18 -4.19 -27.12
N PRO A 91 22.40 -4.64 -27.44
CA PRO A 91 23.03 -4.42 -28.75
C PRO A 91 22.18 -4.90 -29.92
N GLU A 92 21.34 -5.90 -29.69
CA GLU A 92 20.40 -6.48 -30.65
C GLU A 92 19.11 -5.64 -30.80
N ASN A 93 19.02 -4.48 -30.13
CA ASN A 93 17.85 -3.60 -30.05
C ASN A 93 16.61 -4.24 -29.39
N GLU A 94 16.79 -5.30 -28.62
CA GLU A 94 15.76 -5.80 -27.69
C GLU A 94 15.74 -4.92 -26.44
N THR A 95 14.55 -4.49 -26.00
CA THR A 95 14.36 -3.76 -24.74
C THR A 95 13.85 -4.70 -23.67
N LEU A 96 14.64 -4.87 -22.60
CA LEU A 96 14.30 -5.68 -21.45
C LEU A 96 13.82 -4.77 -20.31
N HIS A 97 12.79 -5.20 -19.59
CA HIS A 97 12.19 -4.43 -18.50
C HIS A 97 12.46 -5.11 -17.15
N PHE A 98 12.90 -4.33 -16.17
CA PHE A 98 13.21 -4.78 -14.81
C PHE A 98 12.37 -3.94 -13.83
N PRO A 99 11.14 -4.39 -13.50
CA PRO A 99 10.28 -3.69 -12.55
C PRO A 99 10.87 -3.82 -11.14
N CYS A 100 11.22 -2.70 -10.53
CA CYS A 100 11.90 -2.66 -9.23
C CYS A 100 10.90 -2.38 -8.11
N TYR A 101 10.19 -1.25 -8.19
CA TYR A 101 9.27 -0.74 -7.15
C TYR A 101 9.80 -0.92 -5.72
N SER A 102 11.09 -0.63 -5.52
CA SER A 102 11.82 -0.94 -4.30
C SER A 102 12.84 0.15 -3.97
N TRP A 103 13.17 0.27 -2.69
CA TRP A 103 14.20 1.17 -2.21
C TRP A 103 15.59 0.57 -2.44
N VAL A 104 16.49 1.37 -3.00
CA VAL A 104 17.93 1.10 -3.06
C VAL A 104 18.55 1.79 -1.85
N MET A 105 19.02 0.99 -0.89
CA MET A 105 19.57 1.44 0.40
C MET A 105 21.10 1.30 0.44
N GLU A 106 21.76 2.04 1.34
CA GLU A 106 23.22 2.02 1.44
C GLU A 106 23.70 0.60 1.81
N ARG A 107 24.79 0.15 1.18
CA ARG A 107 25.41 -1.17 1.46
C ARG A 107 24.52 -2.37 1.18
N GLN A 108 23.44 -2.19 0.43
CA GLN A 108 22.56 -3.28 0.00
C GLN A 108 22.56 -3.38 -1.53
N LEU A 109 22.81 -4.58 -2.04
CA LEU A 109 22.68 -4.87 -3.46
C LEU A 109 21.26 -5.36 -3.74
N LEU A 110 20.46 -4.52 -4.37
CA LEU A 110 19.14 -4.88 -4.87
C LEU A 110 19.29 -5.64 -6.19
N LEU A 111 19.01 -6.94 -6.16
CA LEU A 111 18.95 -7.77 -7.37
C LEU A 111 17.51 -7.80 -7.90
N VAL A 112 17.35 -7.54 -9.20
CA VAL A 112 16.04 -7.47 -9.87
C VAL A 112 16.06 -8.32 -11.13
N ARG A 113 15.03 -9.14 -11.30
CA ARG A 113 14.85 -10.01 -12.46
C ARG A 113 14.10 -9.29 -13.58
N GLU A 114 14.27 -9.79 -14.81
CA GLU A 114 13.46 -9.35 -15.94
C GLU A 114 11.96 -9.58 -15.65
N GLY A 115 11.12 -8.66 -16.13
CA GLY A 115 9.74 -8.48 -15.72
C GLY A 115 8.77 -9.55 -16.20
N LYS A 116 9.18 -10.49 -17.05
CA LYS A 116 8.36 -11.64 -17.41
C LYS A 116 8.05 -12.46 -16.16
N ALA A 117 6.76 -12.66 -15.89
CA ALA A 117 6.32 -13.49 -14.78
C ALA A 117 6.75 -14.96 -14.98
N MET A 118 7.48 -15.49 -14.00
CA MET A 118 8.01 -16.86 -14.04
C MET A 118 7.57 -17.63 -12.80
N THR A 119 7.10 -18.86 -12.96
CA THR A 119 6.88 -19.78 -11.84
C THR A 119 8.18 -20.52 -11.49
N ARG A 120 8.23 -21.19 -10.32
CA ARG A 120 9.39 -22.02 -9.95
C ARG A 120 9.71 -23.09 -11.00
N LYS A 121 8.67 -23.66 -11.63
CA LYS A 121 8.84 -24.71 -12.65
C LYS A 121 9.42 -24.18 -13.96
N ASN A 122 9.17 -22.89 -14.26
CA ASN A 122 9.61 -22.26 -15.51
C ASN A 122 11.02 -21.66 -15.40
N ASP A 123 11.56 -21.54 -14.19
CA ASP A 123 12.95 -21.11 -13.98
C ASP A 123 13.92 -22.24 -14.32
N THR A 124 14.42 -22.23 -15.56
CA THR A 124 15.39 -23.22 -16.02
C THR A 124 16.84 -22.79 -15.80
N ILE A 125 17.09 -21.49 -15.58
CA ILE A 125 18.43 -20.94 -15.38
C ILE A 125 18.83 -21.04 -13.89
N PRO A 126 19.92 -21.75 -13.54
CA PRO A 126 20.31 -21.97 -12.14
C PRO A 126 20.45 -20.69 -11.30
N ALA A 127 21.04 -19.63 -11.86
CA ALA A 127 21.20 -18.36 -11.17
C ALA A 127 19.86 -17.71 -10.77
N LEU A 128 18.82 -17.88 -11.59
CA LEU A 128 17.48 -17.36 -11.30
C LEU A 128 16.76 -18.17 -10.22
N LEU A 129 16.98 -19.50 -10.19
CA LEU A 129 16.50 -20.37 -9.12
C LEU A 129 17.16 -20.01 -7.78
N GLU A 130 18.48 -19.83 -7.78
CA GLU A 130 19.23 -19.45 -6.58
C GLU A 130 18.77 -18.08 -6.05
N HIS A 131 18.64 -17.09 -6.94
CA HIS A 131 18.09 -15.78 -6.59
C HIS A 131 16.73 -15.90 -5.90
N ARG A 132 15.80 -16.66 -6.48
CA ARG A 132 14.46 -16.88 -5.91
C ARG A 132 14.51 -17.52 -4.52
N LEU A 133 15.36 -18.53 -4.32
CA LEU A 133 15.46 -19.20 -3.02
C LEU A 133 16.02 -18.25 -1.95
N LYS A 134 17.05 -17.47 -2.28
CA LYS A 134 17.62 -16.45 -1.38
C LYS A 134 16.62 -15.35 -1.05
N GLU A 135 15.90 -14.84 -2.05
CA GLU A 135 14.85 -13.83 -1.84
C GLU A 135 13.76 -14.34 -0.88
N LEU A 136 13.27 -15.58 -1.09
CA LEU A 136 12.25 -16.16 -0.21
C LEU A 136 12.76 -16.38 1.22
N GLU A 137 14.02 -16.75 1.39
CA GLU A 137 14.63 -16.92 2.70
C GLU A 137 14.68 -15.59 3.47
N VAL A 138 15.16 -14.53 2.82
CA VAL A 138 15.18 -13.17 3.39
C VAL A 138 13.76 -12.69 3.72
N ARG A 139 12.79 -12.88 2.81
CA ARG A 139 11.40 -12.46 3.04
C ARG A 139 10.76 -13.19 4.22
N LYS A 140 11.03 -14.48 4.42
CA LYS A 140 10.50 -15.21 5.59
C LYS A 140 11.00 -14.66 6.92
N GLN A 141 12.27 -14.22 6.96
CA GLN A 141 12.87 -13.61 8.14
C GLN A 141 12.37 -12.18 8.37
N GLN A 142 12.10 -11.43 7.30
CA GLN A 142 11.56 -10.07 7.38
C GLN A 142 10.07 -10.03 7.78
N TYR A 143 9.29 -11.03 7.36
CA TYR A 143 7.83 -11.06 7.49
C TYR A 143 7.37 -12.26 8.33
N GLU A 144 7.79 -12.29 9.59
CA GLU A 144 7.39 -13.32 10.55
C GLU A 144 5.98 -13.06 11.11
N TRP A 145 5.32 -14.12 11.57
CA TRP A 145 3.97 -14.06 12.14
C TRP A 145 4.01 -14.14 13.65
N LYS A 146 3.17 -13.36 14.33
CA LYS A 146 2.88 -13.48 15.76
C LYS A 146 1.39 -13.56 16.02
N GLU A 147 1.05 -14.19 17.13
CA GLU A 147 -0.29 -14.14 17.69
C GLU A 147 -0.40 -12.87 18.55
N LEU A 148 -1.38 -12.02 18.25
CA LEU A 148 -1.65 -10.81 19.04
C LEU A 148 -2.57 -11.10 20.22
N VAL A 149 -3.63 -11.86 19.97
CA VAL A 149 -4.65 -12.30 20.93
C VAL A 149 -5.10 -13.69 20.50
N GLU A 150 -5.29 -14.59 21.48
CA GLU A 150 -5.75 -15.96 21.24
C GLU A 150 -7.06 -15.98 20.43
N GLY A 151 -7.08 -16.77 19.35
CA GLY A 151 -8.25 -16.96 18.49
C GLY A 151 -8.45 -15.91 17.40
N LEU A 152 -7.61 -14.87 17.32
CA LEU A 152 -7.59 -13.93 16.19
C LEU A 152 -6.63 -14.40 15.08
N PRO A 153 -6.81 -13.92 13.82
CA PRO A 153 -5.81 -14.11 12.78
C PRO A 153 -4.44 -13.60 13.23
N HIS A 154 -3.38 -14.35 12.90
CA HIS A 154 -2.00 -13.93 13.16
C HIS A 154 -1.70 -12.60 12.44
N CYS A 155 -0.80 -11.82 13.01
CA CYS A 155 -0.33 -10.57 12.44
C CYS A 155 1.20 -10.55 12.31
N LEU A 156 1.73 -9.49 11.72
CA LEU A 156 3.17 -9.33 11.52
C LEU A 156 3.90 -9.19 12.86
N ALA A 157 4.99 -9.93 13.04
CA ALA A 157 5.78 -10.01 14.26
C ALA A 157 6.70 -8.78 14.47
N LEU A 158 6.12 -7.59 14.52
CA LEU A 158 6.83 -6.33 14.75
C LEU A 158 6.21 -5.53 15.88
N ASP A 159 7.04 -4.78 16.61
CA ASP A 159 6.61 -4.02 17.79
C ASP A 159 6.15 -2.60 17.44
N ASN A 160 6.67 -2.03 16.35
CA ASN A 160 6.32 -0.69 15.91
C ASN A 160 6.50 -0.54 14.39
N THR A 161 5.96 0.56 13.85
CA THR A 161 5.98 0.85 12.41
C THR A 161 7.35 1.21 11.85
N GLU A 162 8.32 1.58 12.68
CA GLU A 162 9.69 1.88 12.22
C GLU A 162 10.50 0.60 11.98
N ALA A 163 10.10 -0.53 12.59
CA ALA A 163 10.70 -1.84 12.35
C ALA A 163 10.20 -2.50 11.04
N LEU A 164 9.23 -1.89 10.35
CA LEU A 164 8.76 -2.35 9.06
C LEU A 164 9.84 -2.16 7.98
N PRO A 165 10.01 -3.12 7.06
CA PRO A 165 10.80 -2.92 5.86
C PRO A 165 10.32 -1.67 5.10
N ALA A 166 11.26 -0.95 4.48
CA ALA A 166 10.99 0.32 3.80
C ALA A 166 9.90 0.20 2.73
N GLU A 167 9.80 -0.97 2.09
CA GLU A 167 8.88 -1.31 1.02
C GLU A 167 7.41 -1.31 1.45
N VAL A 168 7.12 -1.50 2.74
CA VAL A 168 5.75 -1.58 3.27
C VAL A 168 5.42 -0.45 4.25
N ARG A 169 6.34 0.48 4.48
CA ARG A 169 6.07 1.71 5.24
C ARG A 169 5.25 2.68 4.39
N PHE A 170 4.54 3.59 5.06
CA PHE A 170 3.97 4.74 4.36
C PHE A 170 5.08 5.59 3.76
N SER A 171 4.84 6.11 2.56
CA SER A 171 5.62 7.23 2.03
C SER A 171 5.54 8.41 3.00
N LEU A 172 6.54 9.29 2.95
CA LEU A 172 6.59 10.46 3.80
C LEU A 172 5.32 11.32 3.65
N ASP A 173 4.89 11.53 2.40
CA ASP A 173 3.68 12.30 2.08
C ASP A 173 2.43 11.71 2.74
N LYS A 174 2.22 10.39 2.59
CA LYS A 174 1.07 9.69 3.17
C LYS A 174 1.11 9.69 4.69
N ARG A 175 2.31 9.53 5.28
CA ARG A 175 2.51 9.60 6.74
C ARG A 175 2.16 10.98 7.26
N MET A 176 2.61 12.04 6.59
CA MET A 176 2.34 13.42 6.97
C MET A 176 0.86 13.77 6.82
N ASP A 177 0.23 13.38 5.71
CA ASP A 177 -1.20 13.56 5.47
C ASP A 177 -2.06 12.89 6.55
N PHE A 178 -1.75 11.62 6.87
CA PHE A 178 -2.44 10.88 7.93
C PHE A 178 -2.30 11.56 9.30
N LEU A 179 -1.06 11.92 9.69
CA LEU A 179 -0.79 12.56 10.98
C LEU A 179 -1.43 13.94 11.09
N LEU A 180 -1.40 14.73 10.02
CA LEU A 180 -2.00 16.04 9.97
C LEU A 180 -3.52 15.93 10.12
N THR A 181 -4.17 15.07 9.33
CA THR A 181 -5.63 14.83 9.38
C THR A 181 -6.10 14.37 10.76
N ALA A 182 -5.35 13.46 11.40
CA ALA A 182 -5.67 13.01 12.76
C ALA A 182 -5.50 14.14 13.78
N LYS A 183 -4.39 14.90 13.72
CA LYS A 183 -4.10 15.98 14.67
C LYS A 183 -5.07 17.16 14.53
N THR A 184 -5.44 17.56 13.32
CA THR A 184 -6.41 18.64 13.08
C THR A 184 -7.78 18.30 13.67
N THR A 185 -8.26 17.08 13.44
CA THR A 185 -9.51 16.58 14.02
C THR A 185 -9.49 16.57 15.55
N ILE A 186 -8.40 16.08 16.16
CA ILE A 186 -8.25 16.08 17.62
C ILE A 186 -8.15 17.51 18.18
N ALA A 187 -7.44 18.40 17.50
CA ALA A 187 -7.29 19.79 17.92
C ALA A 187 -8.65 20.52 17.92
N GLU A 188 -9.50 20.29 16.93
CA GLU A 188 -10.87 20.80 16.89
C GLU A 188 -11.65 20.37 18.14
N LEU A 189 -11.62 19.07 18.46
CA LEU A 189 -12.30 18.55 19.65
C LEU A 189 -11.73 19.13 20.95
N LYS A 190 -10.42 19.40 21.02
CA LYS A 190 -9.79 20.03 22.20
C LYS A 190 -10.21 21.48 22.39
N ILE A 191 -10.25 22.28 21.32
CA ILE A 191 -10.69 23.69 21.36
C ILE A 191 -12.14 23.79 21.86
N LYS A 192 -12.99 22.82 21.49
CA LYS A 192 -14.38 22.73 21.97
C LYS A 192 -14.52 22.13 23.37
N PHE A 193 -13.41 21.81 24.04
CA PHE A 193 -13.39 21.07 25.31
C PHE A 193 -14.11 19.71 25.26
N LEU A 194 -14.29 19.14 24.06
CA LEU A 194 -15.00 17.87 23.84
C LEU A 194 -14.07 16.65 23.92
N ALA A 195 -12.79 16.80 23.55
CA ALA A 195 -11.85 15.67 23.44
C ALA A 195 -11.72 14.82 24.71
N ASN A 196 -11.89 15.43 25.88
CA ASN A 196 -11.81 14.76 27.19
C ASN A 196 -13.07 15.03 28.06
N SER A 197 -14.14 15.55 27.47
CA SER A 197 -15.37 15.85 28.24
C SER A 197 -16.03 14.55 28.70
N ARG A 198 -16.38 14.50 29.98
CA ARG A 198 -17.22 13.43 30.56
C ARG A 198 -18.64 13.92 30.87
N LYS A 199 -18.98 15.14 30.45
CA LYS A 199 -20.30 15.73 30.71
C LYS A 199 -21.32 15.11 29.74
N PRO A 200 -22.54 14.78 30.21
CA PRO A 200 -23.61 14.39 29.31
C PRO A 200 -24.01 15.56 28.41
N TRP A 201 -24.54 15.25 27.23
CA TRP A 201 -25.18 16.23 26.36
C TRP A 201 -26.45 16.76 27.03
N GLY A 202 -26.65 18.08 27.00
CA GLY A 202 -27.84 18.70 27.58
C GLY A 202 -29.09 18.44 26.73
N LYS A 203 -28.93 18.53 25.41
CA LYS A 203 -29.96 18.19 24.40
C LYS A 203 -29.30 17.63 23.14
N LEU A 204 -30.09 16.98 22.30
CA LEU A 204 -29.57 16.28 21.14
C LEU A 204 -28.98 17.22 20.09
N GLU A 205 -29.50 18.44 19.98
CA GLU A 205 -29.05 19.46 19.04
C GLU A 205 -27.61 19.91 19.34
N ASP A 206 -27.12 19.72 20.57
CA ASP A 206 -25.75 20.09 20.95
C ASP A 206 -24.71 19.19 20.26
N ILE A 207 -25.08 17.96 19.86
CA ILE A 207 -24.20 17.04 19.11
C ILE A 207 -23.84 17.64 17.73
N ALA A 208 -24.73 18.44 17.14
CA ALA A 208 -24.46 19.09 15.86
C ALA A 208 -23.27 20.06 15.91
N GLN A 209 -22.81 20.45 17.11
CA GLN A 209 -21.68 21.33 17.32
C GLN A 209 -20.34 20.58 17.34
N VAL A 210 -20.33 19.24 17.34
CA VAL A 210 -19.11 18.42 17.38
C VAL A 210 -18.21 18.68 16.16
N PHE A 211 -18.79 18.75 14.96
CA PHE A 211 -18.05 18.93 13.70
C PHE A 211 -18.31 20.31 13.10
N TRP A 212 -17.27 21.14 12.98
CA TRP A 212 -17.27 22.41 12.25
C TRP A 212 -16.63 22.24 10.88
N PHE A 213 -15.47 21.59 10.82
CA PHE A 213 -14.67 21.49 9.60
C PHE A 213 -14.94 20.19 8.84
N ASN A 214 -15.25 19.10 9.55
CA ASN A 214 -15.48 17.77 8.96
C ASN A 214 -16.96 17.51 8.64
N LYS A 215 -17.63 18.46 7.98
CA LYS A 215 -19.00 18.25 7.50
C LYS A 215 -18.99 17.81 6.04
N THR A 216 -19.72 16.74 5.77
CA THR A 216 -19.98 16.26 4.42
C THR A 216 -21.47 16.35 4.12
N LYS A 217 -21.81 16.35 2.82
CA LYS A 217 -23.22 16.26 2.36
C LYS A 217 -23.94 15.09 3.03
N THR A 218 -23.27 13.95 3.17
CA THR A 218 -23.80 12.75 3.83
C THR A 218 -24.05 12.97 5.31
N SER A 219 -23.11 13.57 6.05
CA SER A 219 -23.32 13.86 7.48
C SER A 219 -24.46 14.86 7.73
N ASP A 220 -24.61 15.87 6.86
CA ASP A 220 -25.70 16.84 6.96
C ASP A 220 -27.06 16.21 6.60
N TYR A 221 -27.07 15.28 5.63
CA TYR A 221 -28.26 14.49 5.30
C TYR A 221 -28.66 13.58 6.46
N VAL A 222 -27.72 12.80 7.01
CA VAL A 222 -27.95 11.97 8.20
C VAL A 222 -28.53 12.81 9.33
N ARG A 223 -27.96 13.99 9.62
CA ARG A 223 -28.47 14.88 10.67
C ARG A 223 -29.93 15.29 10.47
N GLN A 224 -30.37 15.44 9.23
CA GLN A 224 -31.74 15.83 8.89
C GLN A 224 -32.71 14.64 8.94
N HIS A 225 -32.26 13.46 8.52
CA HIS A 225 -33.12 12.31 8.23
C HIS A 225 -32.97 11.13 9.21
N TRP A 226 -32.12 11.22 10.24
CA TRP A 226 -31.86 10.08 11.15
C TRP A 226 -33.08 9.57 11.93
N LYS A 227 -34.17 10.34 12.01
CA LYS A 227 -35.44 9.93 12.64
C LYS A 227 -36.42 9.24 11.69
N GLU A 228 -36.08 9.13 10.41
CA GLU A 228 -36.96 8.56 9.38
C GLU A 228 -36.69 7.05 9.27
N ASP A 229 -37.74 6.23 9.42
CA ASP A 229 -37.63 4.78 9.35
C ASP A 229 -37.13 4.30 7.98
N GLU A 230 -37.54 4.97 6.90
CA GLU A 230 -37.04 4.72 5.54
C GLU A 230 -35.52 4.90 5.47
N PHE A 231 -34.99 5.99 6.04
CA PHE A 231 -33.55 6.24 6.05
C PHE A 231 -32.80 5.29 7.00
N PHE A 232 -33.42 4.88 8.11
CA PHE A 232 -32.88 3.83 8.97
C PHE A 232 -32.74 2.50 8.19
N GLY A 233 -33.78 2.07 7.48
CA GLY A 233 -33.76 0.89 6.62
C GLY A 233 -32.78 0.99 5.45
N TYR A 234 -32.72 2.16 4.80
CA TYR A 234 -31.79 2.44 3.70
C TYR A 234 -30.33 2.17 4.08
N GLN A 235 -29.94 2.52 5.31
CA GLN A 235 -28.57 2.32 5.79
C GLN A 235 -28.19 0.84 5.96
N LEU A 236 -29.16 -0.07 6.11
CA LEU A 236 -28.89 -1.51 6.15
C LEU A 236 -28.43 -2.06 4.79
N LEU A 237 -28.74 -1.35 3.70
CA LEU A 237 -28.38 -1.72 2.33
C LEU A 237 -27.25 -0.85 1.76
N ASN A 238 -27.21 0.44 2.12
CA ASN A 238 -26.34 1.44 1.50
C ASN A 238 -25.51 2.26 2.51
N GLY A 239 -25.59 1.92 3.80
CA GLY A 239 -24.87 2.61 4.87
C GLY A 239 -23.44 2.12 5.06
N ALA A 240 -22.87 2.42 6.22
CA ALA A 240 -21.47 2.07 6.52
C ALA A 240 -21.22 0.57 6.75
N ASN A 241 -22.26 -0.21 7.06
CA ASN A 241 -22.16 -1.66 7.27
C ASN A 241 -23.33 -2.42 6.62
N PRO A 242 -23.34 -2.56 5.28
CA PRO A 242 -24.43 -3.21 4.55
C PRO A 242 -24.35 -4.75 4.54
N MET A 243 -23.65 -5.36 5.52
CA MET A 243 -23.32 -6.78 5.52
C MET A 243 -24.26 -7.65 6.36
N MET A 244 -25.14 -7.04 7.14
CA MET A 244 -25.88 -7.74 8.22
C MET A 244 -27.30 -8.16 7.82
N ILE A 245 -27.95 -7.43 6.92
CA ILE A 245 -29.35 -7.67 6.59
C ILE A 245 -29.49 -8.98 5.78
N GLN A 246 -30.46 -9.79 6.16
CA GLN A 246 -30.78 -11.05 5.52
C GLN A 246 -32.29 -11.18 5.42
N GLN A 247 -32.74 -11.84 4.35
CA GLN A 247 -34.14 -12.20 4.20
C GLN A 247 -34.55 -13.19 5.30
N CYS A 248 -35.65 -12.91 5.99
CA CYS A 248 -36.14 -13.71 7.09
C CYS A 248 -37.34 -14.54 6.61
N GLN A 249 -37.16 -15.86 6.50
CA GLN A 249 -38.25 -16.78 6.12
C GLN A 249 -39.01 -17.33 7.32
N GLU A 250 -38.40 -17.31 8.50
CA GLU A 250 -39.01 -17.76 9.75
C GLU A 250 -38.51 -16.86 10.90
N LEU A 251 -39.43 -16.39 11.74
CA LEU A 251 -39.06 -15.56 12.88
C LEU A 251 -38.28 -16.39 13.91
N PRO A 252 -37.13 -15.90 14.40
CA PRO A 252 -36.40 -16.58 15.47
C PRO A 252 -37.27 -16.74 16.73
N GLN A 253 -37.26 -17.92 17.34
CA GLN A 253 -38.07 -18.21 18.56
C GLN A 253 -37.82 -17.24 19.72
N LYS A 254 -36.59 -16.70 19.80
CA LYS A 254 -36.19 -15.70 20.80
C LYS A 254 -36.73 -14.29 20.51
N PHE A 255 -37.36 -14.07 19.36
CA PHE A 255 -37.91 -12.80 18.92
C PHE A 255 -39.44 -12.89 18.83
N ALA A 256 -40.11 -12.64 19.96
CA ALA A 256 -41.55 -12.84 20.15
C ALA A 256 -42.43 -11.75 19.52
N VAL A 257 -42.20 -11.44 18.24
CA VAL A 257 -43.08 -10.56 17.46
C VAL A 257 -44.35 -11.33 17.07
N THR A 258 -45.51 -10.71 17.29
CA THR A 258 -46.81 -11.29 16.88
C THR A 258 -47.36 -10.57 15.65
N ALA A 259 -48.29 -11.22 14.93
CA ALA A 259 -48.95 -10.62 13.77
C ALA A 259 -49.67 -9.30 14.13
N ASP A 260 -50.34 -9.26 15.28
CA ASP A 260 -51.06 -8.07 15.76
C ASP A 260 -50.13 -6.86 15.98
N MET A 261 -48.89 -7.09 16.43
CA MET A 261 -47.91 -6.01 16.66
C MET A 261 -47.50 -5.30 15.36
N VAL A 262 -47.46 -6.03 14.25
CA VAL A 262 -46.94 -5.52 12.97
C VAL A 262 -48.03 -5.22 11.95
N GLN A 263 -49.27 -5.67 12.18
CA GLN A 263 -50.39 -5.51 11.26
C GLN A 263 -50.57 -4.08 10.69
N PRO A 264 -50.38 -2.99 11.46
CA PRO A 264 -50.49 -1.63 10.93
C PRO A 264 -49.46 -1.28 9.84
N PHE A 265 -48.36 -2.04 9.73
CA PHE A 265 -47.25 -1.77 8.81
C PHE A 265 -47.23 -2.68 7.57
N LEU A 266 -48.15 -3.63 7.46
CA LEU A 266 -48.13 -4.65 6.38
C LEU A 266 -49.01 -4.30 5.17
N GLU A 267 -49.46 -3.05 5.04
CA GLU A 267 -50.23 -2.55 3.88
C GLU A 267 -51.44 -3.44 3.46
N GLY A 268 -52.10 -4.07 4.44
CA GLY A 268 -53.25 -4.97 4.23
C GLY A 268 -52.90 -6.45 4.04
N SER A 269 -51.61 -6.79 4.05
CA SER A 269 -51.09 -8.17 4.10
C SER A 269 -51.08 -8.72 5.53
N VAL A 270 -50.55 -9.94 5.71
CA VAL A 270 -50.37 -10.60 7.00
C VAL A 270 -48.97 -11.17 7.13
N LEU A 271 -48.43 -11.18 8.36
CA LEU A 271 -47.05 -11.56 8.65
C LEU A 271 -46.61 -12.92 8.05
N PRO A 272 -47.43 -13.99 8.08
CA PRO A 272 -47.03 -15.27 7.45
C PRO A 272 -46.85 -15.20 5.93
N VAL A 273 -47.55 -14.28 5.24
CA VAL A 273 -47.42 -14.09 3.79
C VAL A 273 -46.14 -13.32 3.49
N GLU A 274 -45.86 -12.24 4.21
CA GLU A 274 -44.65 -11.41 4.01
C GLU A 274 -43.34 -12.17 4.31
N LEU A 275 -43.36 -13.20 5.16
CA LEU A 275 -42.19 -14.06 5.42
C LEU A 275 -41.89 -15.04 4.28
N GLN A 276 -42.82 -15.26 3.35
CA GLN A 276 -42.66 -16.22 2.25
C GLN A 276 -42.22 -15.57 0.92
N VAL A 277 -42.11 -14.25 0.89
CA VAL A 277 -41.65 -13.43 -0.25
C VAL A 277 -40.14 -13.28 -0.17
#